data_AF-A0A523WZ78-F1
#
_entry.id   AF-A0A523WZ78-F1
#
_cell.length_a   1.000
_cell.length_b   1.000
_cell.length_c   1.000
_cell.angle_alpha   90.00
_cell.angle_beta   90.00
_cell.angle_gamma   90.00
#
_symmetry.space_group_name_H-M   'P 1'
#
loop_
_entity.id
_entity.type
_entity.pdbx_description
1 polymer ?
#
loop_
_entity_poly.entity_id
_entity_poly.type
_entity_poly.pdbx_seq_one_letter_code
_entity_poly.pdbx_strand_id
1 'polypeptide(L)'
;MGMEPEKALPALGIRERMEKLTGTYQVYKGLAIVKVINKAGLLHLEQKNHFTDIVVPLIPEDDTYGSLRFYILTDGVRQPVEFVVDPSVGIDLYIERYRYHKTS
;
A
#
# COMPACT_ATOMS: atom_id res chain seq x y z
N MET A 1 16.29 -28.61 11.73
CA MET A 1 15.11 -28.31 10.90
C MET A 1 14.49 -27.03 11.44
N GLY A 2 14.77 -25.89 10.82
CA GLY A 2 14.18 -24.61 11.24
C GLY A 2 12.80 -24.48 10.61
N MET A 3 11.74 -24.39 11.41
CA MET A 3 10.46 -23.94 10.91
C MET A 3 10.64 -22.52 10.38
N GLU A 4 10.19 -22.27 9.14
CA GLU A 4 10.17 -20.91 8.61
C GLU A 4 9.37 -20.03 9.56
N PRO A 5 9.96 -18.94 10.09
CA PRO A 5 9.37 -18.15 11.17
C PRO A 5 7.99 -17.60 10.81
N GLU A 6 7.70 -17.42 9.52
CA GLU A 6 6.39 -17.02 8.98
C GLU A 6 5.26 -18.01 9.31
N LYS A 7 5.55 -19.32 9.39
CA LYS A 7 4.56 -20.35 9.77
C LYS A 7 4.34 -20.43 11.29
N ALA A 8 5.34 -20.05 12.07
CA ALA A 8 5.25 -20.04 13.53
C ALA A 8 4.58 -18.76 14.06
N LEU A 9 4.68 -17.64 13.33
CA LEU A 9 4.11 -16.34 13.70
C LEU A 9 3.50 -15.66 12.45
N PRO A 10 2.20 -15.86 12.19
CA PRO A 10 1.50 -15.23 11.05
C PRO A 10 1.66 -13.70 11.00
N ALA A 11 1.74 -13.06 12.17
CA ALA A 11 1.96 -11.63 12.30
C ALA A 11 3.29 -11.15 11.68
N LEU A 12 4.34 -12.01 11.67
CA LEU A 12 5.62 -11.67 11.05
C LEU A 12 5.47 -11.58 9.54
N GLY A 13 4.82 -12.56 8.92
CA GLY A 13 4.57 -12.57 7.47
C GLY A 13 3.68 -11.41 7.02
N ILE A 14 2.65 -11.07 7.81
CA ILE A 14 1.80 -9.89 7.55
C ILE A 14 2.65 -8.62 7.58
N ARG A 15 3.48 -8.45 8.62
CA ARG A 15 4.36 -7.28 8.75
C ARG A 15 5.33 -7.17 7.58
N GLU A 16 5.97 -8.26 7.17
CA GLU A 16 6.88 -8.24 6.03
C GLU A 16 6.18 -7.86 4.71
N ARG A 17 4.95 -8.34 4.49
CA ARG A 17 4.14 -7.91 3.34
C ARG A 17 3.84 -6.41 3.42
N MET A 18 3.42 -5.91 4.58
CA MET A 18 3.18 -4.48 4.78
C MET A 18 4.42 -3.64 4.48
N GLU A 19 5.58 -4.01 5.04
CA GLU A 19 6.83 -3.27 4.84
C GLU A 19 7.23 -3.23 3.36
N LYS A 20 7.05 -4.32 2.60
CA LYS A 20 7.27 -4.34 1.15
C LYS A 20 6.41 -3.31 0.41
N LEU A 21 5.19 -3.05 0.87
CA LEU A 21 4.28 -2.06 0.27
C LEU A 21 4.57 -0.61 0.71
N THR A 22 5.26 -0.38 1.83
CA THR A 22 5.63 0.98 2.26
C THR A 22 6.62 1.61 1.28
N GLY A 23 6.51 2.92 1.07
CA GLY A 23 7.41 3.66 0.17
C GLY A 23 6.74 4.85 -0.51
N THR A 24 7.47 5.50 -1.41
CA THR A 24 6.96 6.58 -2.25
C THR A 24 6.51 6.01 -3.59
N TYR A 25 5.34 6.43 -4.05
CA TYR A 25 4.77 6.04 -5.32
C TYR A 25 4.47 7.28 -6.17
N GLN A 26 4.73 7.21 -7.46
CA GLN A 26 4.61 8.34 -8.38
C GLN A 26 3.91 7.93 -9.67
N VAL A 27 3.01 8.77 -10.17
CA VAL A 27 2.52 8.62 -11.55
C VAL A 27 3.63 9.03 -12.54
N TYR A 28 3.48 8.59 -13.79
CA TYR A 28 4.40 8.93 -14.87
C TYR A 28 4.66 10.45 -14.95
N LYS A 29 5.94 10.83 -15.06
CA LYS A 29 6.44 12.23 -15.02
C LYS A 29 6.23 12.98 -13.69
N GLY A 30 5.95 12.29 -12.58
CA GLY A 30 5.94 12.91 -11.25
C GLY A 30 4.80 13.90 -10.99
N LEU A 31 3.74 13.85 -11.80
CA LEU A 31 2.59 14.76 -11.69
C LEU A 31 1.82 14.60 -10.37
N ALA A 32 1.94 13.44 -9.73
CA ALA A 32 1.36 13.13 -8.45
C ALA A 32 2.28 12.15 -7.69
N ILE A 33 2.52 12.46 -6.43
CA ILE A 33 3.36 11.68 -5.52
C ILE A 33 2.50 11.34 -4.30
N VAL A 34 2.53 10.07 -3.91
CA VAL A 34 1.90 9.59 -2.68
C VAL A 34 2.90 8.75 -1.91
N LYS A 35 2.73 8.67 -0.59
CA LYS A 35 3.57 7.84 0.29
C LYS A 35 2.70 6.83 1.00
N VAL A 36 3.10 5.57 0.96
CA VAL A 36 2.49 4.51 1.75
C VAL A 36 3.34 4.32 3.00
N ILE A 37 2.74 4.50 4.17
CA ILE A 37 3.43 4.34 5.46
C ILE A 37 2.73 3.27 6.31
N ASN A 38 3.50 2.56 7.12
CA ASN A 38 2.96 1.71 8.18
C ASN A 38 2.79 2.54 9.45
N LYS A 39 1.55 2.69 9.93
CA LYS A 39 1.22 3.43 11.15
C LYS A 39 0.23 2.64 11.98
N ALA A 40 0.61 2.32 13.21
CA ALA A 40 -0.21 1.58 14.17
C ALA A 40 -0.76 0.24 13.64
N GLY A 41 -0.01 -0.47 12.79
CA GLY A 41 -0.41 -1.77 12.24
C GLY A 41 -1.35 -1.69 11.03
N LEU A 42 -1.52 -0.49 10.44
CA LEU A 42 -2.25 -0.30 9.19
C LEU A 42 -1.41 0.51 8.19
N LEU A 43 -1.54 0.18 6.92
CA LEU A 43 -1.00 1.03 5.87
C LEU A 43 -1.85 2.30 5.73
N HIS A 44 -1.19 3.44 5.53
CA HIS A 44 -1.83 4.71 5.25
C HIS A 44 -1.26 5.29 3.97
N LEU A 45 -2.11 5.95 3.20
CA LEU A 45 -1.72 6.75 2.06
C LEU A 45 -1.63 8.22 2.48
N GLU A 46 -0.43 8.76 2.41
CA GLU A 46 -0.17 10.19 2.58
C GLU A 46 -0.02 10.84 1.21
N GLN A 47 -0.80 11.88 0.96
CA GLN A 47 -0.62 12.76 -0.18
C GLN A 47 -0.42 14.18 0.33
N LYS A 48 0.78 14.70 0.10
CA LYS A 48 1.12 16.09 0.41
C LYS A 48 1.23 16.88 -0.87
N ASN A 49 0.43 17.92 -1.00
CA ASN A 49 0.59 18.92 -2.05
C ASN A 49 0.45 20.33 -1.44
N HIS A 50 0.62 21.37 -2.25
CA HIS A 50 0.58 22.76 -1.77
C HIS A 50 -0.76 23.16 -1.12
N PHE A 51 -1.84 22.42 -1.40
CA PHE A 51 -3.21 22.77 -1.03
C PHE A 51 -3.81 21.82 0.02
N THR A 52 -3.33 20.59 0.11
CA THR A 52 -3.93 19.53 0.94
C THR A 52 -2.84 18.58 1.48
N ASP A 53 -2.93 18.28 2.77
CA ASP A 53 -2.25 17.15 3.41
C ASP A 53 -3.32 16.10 3.74
N ILE A 54 -3.41 15.07 2.89
CA ILE A 54 -4.37 13.97 3.05
C ILE A 54 -3.63 12.77 3.64
N VAL A 55 -4.16 12.21 4.72
CA VAL A 55 -3.70 10.94 5.30
C VAL A 55 -4.91 10.05 5.51
N VAL A 56 -5.02 8.98 4.71
CA VAL A 56 -6.14 8.04 4.78
C VAL A 56 -5.66 6.62 5.02
N PRO A 57 -6.35 5.82 5.84
CA PRO A 57 -5.99 4.42 6.04
C PRO A 57 -6.35 3.61 4.78
N LEU A 58 -5.44 2.72 4.38
CA LEU A 58 -5.71 1.67 3.40
C LEU A 58 -6.35 0.50 4.14
N ILE A 59 -7.66 0.34 3.99
CA ILE A 59 -8.39 -0.72 4.67
C ILE A 59 -8.25 -2.00 3.84
N PRO A 60 -7.64 -3.07 4.37
CA PRO A 60 -7.44 -4.29 3.59
C PRO A 60 -8.77 -5.00 3.34
N GLU A 61 -8.90 -5.64 2.18
CA GLU A 61 -10.03 -6.55 1.91
C GLU A 61 -9.88 -7.88 2.67
N ASP A 62 -8.64 -8.28 2.97
CA ASP A 62 -8.31 -9.45 3.78
C ASP A 62 -7.27 -9.09 4.85
N ASP A 63 -7.50 -9.49 6.10
CA ASP A 63 -6.63 -9.18 7.25
C ASP A 63 -5.26 -9.87 7.21
N THR A 64 -5.06 -10.79 6.24
CA THR A 64 -3.79 -11.50 6.04
C THR A 64 -2.85 -10.81 5.03
N TYR A 65 -3.31 -9.77 4.34
CA TYR A 65 -2.58 -9.10 3.26
C TYR A 65 -2.17 -10.07 2.13
N GLY A 66 -3.00 -11.08 1.86
CA GLY A 66 -2.75 -12.08 0.82
C GLY A 66 -3.13 -11.61 -0.58
N SER A 67 -4.24 -10.86 -0.71
CA SER A 67 -4.71 -10.35 -2.00
C SER A 67 -4.06 -9.04 -2.41
N LEU A 68 -3.44 -8.33 -1.46
CA LEU A 68 -2.91 -6.96 -1.64
C LEU A 68 -3.95 -5.97 -2.20
N ARG A 69 -5.24 -6.26 -1.97
CA ARG A 69 -6.36 -5.39 -2.28
C ARG A 69 -6.84 -4.67 -1.03
N PHE A 70 -7.16 -3.41 -1.23
CA PHE A 70 -7.52 -2.45 -0.21
C PHE A 70 -8.65 -1.57 -0.71
N TYR A 71 -9.18 -0.76 0.18
CA TYR A 71 -10.00 0.37 -0.19
C TYR A 71 -9.74 1.56 0.73
N ILE A 72 -10.05 2.74 0.21
CA ILE A 72 -10.18 3.97 0.99
C ILE A 72 -11.64 4.42 0.97
N LEU A 73 -12.02 5.21 1.98
CA LEU A 73 -13.31 5.88 2.03
C LEU A 73 -13.10 7.38 1.86
N THR A 74 -13.57 7.93 0.74
CA THR A 74 -13.55 9.36 0.45
C THR A 74 -14.99 9.82 0.34
N ASP A 75 -15.40 10.79 1.15
CA ASP A 75 -16.78 11.28 1.25
C ASP A 75 -17.82 10.16 1.44
N GLY A 76 -17.44 9.10 2.15
CA GLY A 76 -18.28 7.92 2.41
C GLY A 76 -18.39 6.94 1.23
N VAL A 77 -17.72 7.20 0.10
CA VAL A 77 -17.69 6.31 -1.06
C VAL A 77 -16.46 5.42 -1.01
N ARG A 78 -16.65 4.12 -1.23
CA ARG A 78 -15.57 3.15 -1.34
C ARG A 78 -14.82 3.33 -2.66
N GLN A 79 -13.51 3.52 -2.58
CA GLN A 79 -12.62 3.53 -3.73
C GLN A 79 -11.65 2.33 -3.63
N PRO A 80 -11.59 1.47 -4.65
CA PRO A 80 -10.69 0.32 -4.66
C PRO A 80 -9.22 0.77 -4.81
N VAL A 81 -8.35 0.07 -4.10
CA VAL A 81 -6.90 0.26 -4.13
C VAL A 81 -6.24 -1.11 -4.26
N GLU A 82 -5.29 -1.25 -5.18
CA GLU A 82 -4.61 -2.53 -5.43
C GLU A 82 -3.12 -2.33 -5.59
N PHE A 83 -2.33 -3.20 -4.96
CA PHE A 83 -0.90 -3.29 -5.22
C PHE A 83 -0.61 -4.48 -6.14
N VAL A 84 0.08 -4.21 -7.24
CA VAL A 84 0.58 -5.23 -8.16
C VAL A 84 2.09 -5.33 -8.00
N VAL A 85 2.56 -6.49 -7.57
CA VAL A 85 3.98 -6.77 -7.37
C VAL A 85 4.49 -7.56 -8.58
N ASP A 86 5.35 -6.93 -9.37
CA ASP A 86 6.03 -7.55 -10.50
C ASP A 86 7.54 -7.66 -10.20
N PRO A 87 8.12 -8.87 -10.12
CA PRO A 87 9.55 -9.04 -9.84
C PRO A 87 10.50 -8.38 -10.84
N SER A 88 10.04 -8.12 -12.06
CA SER A 88 10.84 -7.53 -13.15
C SER A 88 10.70 -6.01 -13.26
N VAL A 89 9.56 -5.46 -12.80
CA VAL A 89 9.24 -4.03 -12.96
C VAL A 89 9.22 -3.29 -11.63
N GLY A 90 8.86 -3.94 -10.52
CA GLY A 90 8.71 -3.33 -9.20
C GLY A 90 7.27 -3.43 -8.68
N ILE A 91 6.84 -2.45 -7.88
CA ILE A 91 5.50 -2.43 -7.30
C ILE A 91 4.72 -1.26 -7.88
N ASP A 92 3.54 -1.55 -8.40
CA ASP A 92 2.57 -0.55 -8.81
C ASP A 92 1.41 -0.49 -7.81
N LEU A 93 0.94 0.73 -7.57
CA LEU A 93 -0.23 1.05 -6.76
C LEU A 93 -1.30 1.62 -7.68
N TYR A 94 -2.44 0.94 -7.74
CA TYR A 94 -3.62 1.39 -8.47
C TYR A 94 -4.61 2.01 -7.51
N ILE A 95 -5.04 3.23 -7.81
CA ILE A 95 -6.12 3.93 -7.11
C ILE A 95 -7.06 4.43 -8.19
N GLU A 96 -8.25 3.84 -8.28
CA GLU A 96 -9.17 4.04 -9.40
C GLU A 96 -8.47 3.84 -10.78
N ARG A 97 -8.33 4.91 -11.57
CA ARG A 97 -7.69 4.92 -12.90
C ARG A 97 -6.21 5.30 -12.87
N TYR A 98 -5.68 5.66 -11.70
CA TYR A 98 -4.30 6.13 -11.56
C TYR A 98 -3.39 4.96 -11.20
N ARG A 99 -2.31 4.82 -11.96
CA ARG A 99 -1.21 3.90 -11.67
C ARG A 99 -0.02 4.70 -11.15
N TYR A 100 0.38 4.41 -9.92
CA TYR A 100 1.57 4.96 -9.30
C TYR A 100 2.65 3.89 -9.19
N HIS A 101 3.84 4.18 -9.67
CA HIS A 101 4.97 3.28 -9.59
C HIS A 101 5.80 3.56 -8.33
N LYS A 102 6.24 2.53 -7.61
CA LYS A 102 7.09 2.68 -6.42
C LYS A 102 8.48 3.18 -6.82
N THR A 103 8.95 4.25 -6.20
CA THR A 103 10.25 4.88 -6.51
C THR A 103 11.25 4.85 -5.36
N SER A 104 10.81 4.64 -4.11
CA SER A 104 11.68 4.53 -2.93
C SER A 104 10.99 3.75 -1.82
#